data_AF-A0A367LXP0-F1
#
_entry.id   AF-A0A367LXP0-F1
#
_cell.length_a   1.000
_cell.length_b   1.000
_cell.length_c   1.000
_cell.angle_alpha   90.00
_cell.angle_beta   90.00
_cell.angle_gamma   90.00
#
_symmetry.space_group_name_H-M   'P 1'
#
loop_
_entity.id
_entity.type
_entity.pdbx_description
1 polymer ?
#
loop_
_entity_poly.entity_id
_entity_poly.type
_entity_poly.pdbx_seq_one_letter_code
_entity_poly.pdbx_strand_id
1 'polypeptide(L)'
;AAPVADEDEAQAFIAAHRDASAGHNCWAWKCGAQYRFSDDGEPGGSAGRPILAAIEGQDMDCVAVLVSRWFGGIKLGTGGLARAYGGGAAKCLQQAPRSELVERCRVRFACAFADHALLTARSLALGASVAAEDYGADG
;
A
#
# COMPACT_ATOMS: atom_id res chain seq x y z
N ALA A 1 -9.54 3.45 0.20
CA ALA A 1 -8.19 2.87 0.35
C ALA A 1 -7.74 2.38 -1.03
N ALA A 2 -6.43 2.38 -1.29
CA ALA A 2 -5.88 1.89 -2.56
C ALA A 2 -4.52 1.22 -2.32
N PRO A 3 -4.12 0.25 -3.17
CA PRO A 3 -2.74 -0.17 -3.25
C PRO A 3 -1.87 0.97 -3.79
N VAL A 4 -0.63 1.08 -3.31
CA VAL A 4 0.34 2.10 -3.69
C VAL A 4 1.74 1.48 -3.71
N ALA A 5 2.55 1.76 -4.73
CA ALA A 5 3.88 1.20 -4.87
C ALA A 5 4.98 1.98 -4.12
N ASP A 6 4.73 3.25 -3.80
CA ASP A 6 5.69 4.15 -3.18
C ASP A 6 4.99 5.39 -2.54
N GLU A 7 5.80 6.31 -2.02
CA GLU A 7 5.30 7.58 -1.44
C GLU A 7 4.59 8.45 -2.48
N ASP A 8 5.09 8.50 -3.72
CA ASP A 8 4.53 9.37 -4.76
C ASP A 8 3.12 8.93 -5.17
N GLU A 9 2.92 7.63 -5.38
CA GLU A 9 1.59 7.05 -5.62
C GLU A 9 0.66 7.25 -4.43
N ALA A 10 1.16 7.14 -3.20
CA ALA A 10 0.37 7.41 -2.00
C ALA A 10 -0.09 8.87 -1.92
N GLN A 11 0.80 9.82 -2.18
CA GLN A 11 0.45 11.25 -2.19
C GLN A 11 -0.50 11.58 -3.35
N ALA A 12 -0.30 10.98 -4.53
CA ALA A 12 -1.19 11.15 -5.67
C ALA A 12 -2.60 10.61 -5.36
N PHE A 13 -2.71 9.41 -4.76
CA PHE A 13 -3.97 8.85 -4.31
C PHE A 13 -4.66 9.78 -3.30
N ILE A 14 -3.94 10.25 -2.29
CA ILE A 14 -4.48 11.16 -1.28
C ILE A 14 -5.01 12.41 -1.97
N ALA A 15 -4.18 13.11 -2.76
CA ALA A 15 -4.55 14.35 -3.44
C ALA A 15 -5.79 14.20 -4.33
N ALA A 16 -5.90 13.08 -5.06
CA ALA A 16 -7.03 12.81 -5.95
C ALA A 16 -8.35 12.54 -5.21
N HIS A 17 -8.31 12.11 -3.95
CA HIS A 17 -9.49 11.69 -3.20
C HIS A 17 -9.84 12.59 -2.01
N ARG A 18 -9.07 13.65 -1.74
CA ARG A 18 -9.46 14.64 -0.73
C ARG A 18 -10.78 15.29 -1.12
N ASP A 19 -11.68 15.39 -0.16
CA ASP A 19 -12.95 16.09 -0.33
C ASP A 19 -12.86 17.47 0.33
N ALA A 20 -12.98 18.53 -0.45
CA ALA A 20 -12.94 19.91 0.04
C ALA A 20 -14.14 20.30 0.93
N SER A 21 -15.23 19.53 0.87
CA SER A 21 -16.38 19.72 1.75
C SER A 21 -16.20 19.06 3.13
N ALA A 22 -15.25 18.14 3.27
CA ALA A 22 -14.94 17.50 4.54
C ALA A 22 -14.16 18.45 5.43
N GLY A 23 -14.48 18.45 6.74
CA GLY A 23 -13.74 19.26 7.72
C GLY A 23 -12.31 18.75 7.91
N HIS A 24 -12.11 17.43 7.79
CA HIS A 24 -10.81 16.79 7.88
C HIS A 24 -10.72 15.62 6.88
N ASN A 25 -9.59 15.50 6.23
CA ASN A 25 -9.20 14.42 5.32
C ASN A 25 -7.94 13.75 5.91
N CYS A 26 -8.13 12.97 6.96
CA CYS A 26 -7.05 12.29 7.66
C CYS A 26 -6.62 11.04 6.90
N TRP A 27 -5.33 10.68 6.94
CA TRP A 27 -4.83 9.57 6.15
C TRP A 27 -3.65 8.88 6.81
N ALA A 28 -3.37 7.66 6.35
CA ALA A 28 -2.11 6.97 6.55
C ALA A 28 -1.77 6.11 5.33
N TRP A 29 -0.49 5.89 5.10
CA TRP A 29 0.00 4.90 4.13
C TRP A 29 1.22 4.18 4.67
N LYS A 30 1.44 2.96 4.17
CA LYS A 30 2.60 2.11 4.45
C LYS A 30 3.04 1.41 3.17
N CYS A 31 4.34 1.41 2.92
CA CYS A 31 5.00 0.69 1.84
C CYS A 31 6.38 0.21 2.33
N GLY A 32 6.48 -1.07 2.68
CA GLY A 32 7.65 -1.67 3.31
C GLY A 32 7.98 -0.98 4.64
N ALA A 33 9.23 -0.52 4.77
CA ALA A 33 9.71 0.21 5.95
C ALA A 33 9.21 1.67 6.01
N GLN A 34 8.71 2.20 4.90
CA GLN A 34 8.23 3.58 4.83
C GLN A 34 6.76 3.65 5.23
N TYR A 35 6.43 4.66 6.03
CA TYR A 35 5.07 4.94 6.42
C TYR A 35 4.91 6.41 6.76
N ARG A 36 3.69 6.93 6.59
CA ARG A 36 3.35 8.29 7.00
C ARG A 36 1.86 8.39 7.31
N PHE A 37 1.50 9.34 8.15
CA PHE A 37 0.11 9.61 8.50
C PHE A 37 -0.11 11.09 8.77
N SER A 38 -1.37 11.53 8.69
CA SER A 38 -1.80 12.89 8.97
C SER A 38 -3.13 12.91 9.70
N ASP A 39 -3.22 13.74 10.73
CA ASP A 39 -4.46 14.03 11.45
C ASP A 39 -5.28 15.15 10.78
N ASP A 40 -4.74 15.84 9.76
CA ASP A 40 -5.41 16.92 9.02
C ASP A 40 -6.18 17.94 9.87
N GLY A 41 -5.61 18.36 11.00
CA GLY A 41 -6.22 19.34 11.92
C GLY A 41 -7.07 18.74 13.05
N GLU A 42 -7.26 17.42 13.07
CA GLU A 42 -7.75 16.73 14.27
C GLU A 42 -6.73 16.82 15.42
N PRO A 43 -7.15 16.60 16.69
CA PRO A 43 -6.22 16.47 17.81
C PRO A 43 -5.12 15.46 17.51
N GLY A 44 -3.88 15.81 17.84
CA GLY A 44 -2.70 15.02 17.48
C GLY A 44 -2.79 13.56 17.93
N GLY A 45 -2.56 12.64 17.00
CA GLY A 45 -2.60 11.20 17.21
C GLY A 45 -4.00 10.59 17.28
N SER A 46 -5.06 11.38 17.03
CA SER A 46 -6.44 10.89 17.14
C SER A 46 -7.03 10.33 15.84
N ALA A 47 -6.35 10.50 14.70
CA ALA A 47 -6.86 10.06 13.41
C ALA A 47 -5.81 9.28 12.60
N GLY A 48 -4.74 9.93 12.15
CA GLY A 48 -3.74 9.33 11.26
C GLY A 48 -3.05 8.11 11.88
N ARG A 49 -2.66 8.20 13.15
CA ARG A 49 -2.04 7.06 13.87
C ARG A 49 -3.00 5.85 13.99
N PRO A 50 -4.27 6.01 14.41
CA PRO A 50 -5.27 4.94 14.35
C PRO A 50 -5.50 4.33 12.96
N ILE A 51 -5.46 5.14 11.89
CA ILE A 51 -5.57 4.61 10.52
C ILE A 51 -4.36 3.73 10.19
N LEU A 52 -3.14 4.18 10.52
CA LEU A 52 -1.93 3.38 10.34
C LEU A 52 -1.99 2.06 11.13
N ALA A 53 -2.42 2.12 12.39
CA ALA A 53 -2.58 0.93 13.22
C ALA A 53 -3.59 -0.07 12.62
N ALA A 54 -4.59 0.40 11.86
CA ALA A 54 -5.53 -0.47 11.17
C ALA A 54 -4.92 -1.16 9.94
N ILE A 55 -3.97 -0.50 9.26
CA ILE A 55 -3.17 -1.09 8.17
C ILE A 55 -2.28 -2.18 8.76
N GLU A 56 -1.47 -1.83 9.77
CA GLU A 56 -0.51 -2.74 10.41
C GLU A 56 -1.20 -3.90 11.12
N GLY A 57 -2.30 -3.65 11.82
CA GLY A 57 -3.04 -4.68 12.55
C GLY A 57 -3.74 -5.69 11.64
N GLN A 58 -3.79 -5.46 10.33
CA GLN A 58 -4.31 -6.40 9.33
C GLN A 58 -3.23 -6.95 8.41
N ASP A 59 -1.96 -6.74 8.77
CA ASP A 59 -0.78 -7.17 8.02
C ASP A 59 -0.82 -6.73 6.55
N MET A 60 -1.29 -5.49 6.33
CA MET A 60 -1.35 -4.86 5.02
C MET A 60 -0.08 -4.05 4.76
N ASP A 61 0.43 -4.14 3.54
CA ASP A 61 1.56 -3.37 3.06
C ASP A 61 1.32 -2.89 1.62
N CYS A 62 2.03 -1.82 1.22
CA CYS A 62 1.82 -1.12 -0.05
C CYS A 62 0.38 -0.61 -0.19
N VAL A 63 -0.14 0.05 0.85
CA VAL A 63 -1.53 0.54 0.93
C VAL A 63 -1.59 1.98 1.47
N ALA A 64 -2.48 2.78 0.87
CA ALA A 64 -2.90 4.09 1.38
C ALA A 64 -4.38 4.09 1.77
N VAL A 65 -4.69 4.75 2.89
CA VAL A 65 -6.04 4.93 3.43
C VAL A 65 -6.29 6.40 3.73
N LEU A 66 -7.36 6.95 3.15
CA LEU A 66 -7.89 8.28 3.42
C LEU A 66 -9.26 8.13 4.08
N VAL A 67 -9.51 8.92 5.12
CA VAL A 67 -10.79 9.00 5.83
C VAL A 67 -11.23 10.46 5.87
N SER A 68 -12.25 10.78 5.07
CA SER A 68 -12.92 12.08 5.09
C SER A 68 -13.95 12.14 6.21
N ARG A 69 -13.94 13.21 7.00
CA ARG A 69 -14.83 13.42 8.14
C ARG A 69 -15.55 14.75 8.04
N TRP A 70 -16.87 14.69 8.22
CA TRP A 70 -17.74 15.85 8.39
C TRP A 70 -18.16 15.97 9.85
N PHE A 71 -18.20 17.20 10.38
CA PHE A 71 -18.61 17.41 11.77
C PHE A 71 -20.11 17.13 11.93
N GLY A 72 -20.43 16.13 12.75
CA GLY A 72 -21.81 15.68 12.99
C GLY A 72 -22.53 16.38 14.16
N GLY A 73 -22.07 17.54 14.62
CA GLY A 73 -22.73 18.29 15.71
C GLY A 73 -22.31 17.89 17.14
N ILE A 74 -21.65 16.74 17.33
CA ILE A 74 -21.22 16.25 18.65
C ILE A 74 -19.71 15.97 18.66
N LYS A 75 -19.02 16.43 19.71
CA LYS A 75 -17.59 16.16 19.92
C LYS A 75 -17.40 14.76 20.51
N LEU A 76 -16.53 13.96 19.88
CA LEU A 76 -16.25 12.58 20.30
C LEU A 76 -15.13 12.47 21.36
N GLY A 77 -14.33 13.53 21.53
CA GLY A 77 -13.08 13.49 22.29
C GLY A 77 -12.01 12.61 21.63
N THR A 78 -10.76 12.71 22.08
CA THR A 78 -9.60 12.03 21.45
C THR A 78 -9.79 10.51 21.35
N GLY A 79 -10.26 9.85 22.42
CA GLY A 79 -10.49 8.40 22.40
C GLY A 79 -11.69 7.97 21.54
N GLY A 80 -12.68 8.83 21.36
CA GLY A 80 -13.78 8.59 20.44
C GLY A 80 -13.35 8.74 18.98
N LEU A 81 -12.55 9.76 18.67
CA LEU A 81 -11.95 9.98 17.36
C LEU A 81 -11.06 8.80 16.96
N ALA A 82 -10.16 8.37 17.86
CA ALA A 82 -9.26 7.27 17.58
C ALA A 82 -10.01 5.97 17.21
N ARG A 83 -11.09 5.66 17.93
CA ARG A 83 -11.96 4.51 17.60
C ARG A 83 -12.71 4.69 16.30
N ALA A 84 -13.16 5.91 15.98
CA ALA A 84 -13.88 6.19 14.74
C ALA A 84 -12.97 6.05 13.52
N TYR A 85 -11.80 6.70 13.53
CA TYR A 85 -10.84 6.66 12.43
C TYR A 85 -10.24 5.27 12.23
N GLY A 86 -9.69 4.68 13.29
CA GLY A 86 -9.12 3.33 13.22
C GLY A 86 -10.18 2.28 12.85
N GLY A 87 -11.37 2.35 13.45
CA GLY A 87 -12.47 1.42 13.15
C GLY A 87 -13.02 1.56 11.73
N GLY A 88 -13.13 2.79 11.22
CA GLY A 88 -13.54 3.04 9.84
C GLY A 88 -12.52 2.51 8.83
N ALA A 89 -11.25 2.83 9.03
CA ALA A 89 -10.14 2.30 8.22
C ALA A 89 -10.10 0.77 8.26
N ALA A 90 -10.22 0.17 9.45
CA ALA A 90 -10.18 -1.28 9.61
C ALA A 90 -11.30 -1.97 8.83
N LYS A 91 -12.55 -1.49 8.93
CA LYS A 91 -13.69 -2.03 8.18
C LYS A 91 -13.50 -1.88 6.67
N CYS A 92 -12.97 -0.73 6.22
CA CYS A 92 -12.66 -0.51 4.81
C CYS A 92 -11.66 -1.57 4.28
N LEU A 93 -10.58 -1.82 5.02
CA LEU A 93 -9.57 -2.81 4.65
C LEU A 93 -10.07 -4.26 4.74
N GLN A 94 -11.00 -4.57 5.65
CA GLN A 94 -11.62 -5.89 5.76
C GLN A 94 -12.49 -6.23 4.56
N GLN A 95 -13.12 -5.22 3.96
CA GLN A 95 -14.03 -5.38 2.82
C GLN A 95 -13.31 -5.29 1.46
N ALA A 96 -12.09 -4.78 1.45
CA ALA A 96 -11.31 -4.66 0.22
C ALA A 96 -10.81 -6.04 -0.27
N PRO A 97 -10.81 -6.29 -1.60
CA PRO A 97 -10.12 -7.45 -2.16
C PRO A 97 -8.61 -7.36 -1.86
N ARG A 98 -7.98 -8.52 -1.65
CA ARG A 98 -6.58 -8.64 -1.23
C ARG A 98 -5.80 -9.49 -2.21
N SER A 99 -4.54 -9.14 -2.41
CA SER A 99 -3.56 -9.93 -3.16
C SER A 99 -2.31 -10.09 -2.31
N GLU A 100 -1.63 -11.22 -2.45
CA GLU A 100 -0.34 -11.42 -1.80
C GLU A 100 0.70 -10.44 -2.37
N LEU A 101 1.43 -9.79 -1.47
CA LEU A 101 2.60 -9.00 -1.83
C LEU A 101 3.81 -9.94 -1.87
N VAL A 102 4.23 -10.30 -3.09
CA VAL A 102 5.36 -11.20 -3.30
C VAL A 102 6.60 -10.39 -3.70
N GLU A 103 7.55 -10.29 -2.79
CA GLU A 103 8.86 -9.73 -3.11
C GLU A 103 9.57 -10.61 -4.15
N ARG A 104 10.04 -9.98 -5.24
CA ARG A 104 10.81 -10.66 -6.29
C ARG A 104 12.26 -10.23 -6.21
N CYS A 105 13.17 -11.19 -6.26
CA CYS A 105 14.59 -10.92 -6.45
C CYS A 105 14.98 -11.08 -7.92
N ARG A 106 16.01 -10.35 -8.35
CA ARG A 106 16.63 -10.58 -9.66
C ARG A 106 17.75 -11.59 -9.51
N VAL A 107 17.72 -12.62 -10.34
CA VAL A 107 18.81 -13.59 -10.49
C VAL A 107 19.41 -13.48 -11.88
N ARG A 108 20.71 -13.75 -11.99
CA ARG A 108 21.43 -13.83 -13.26
C ARG A 108 22.22 -15.12 -13.28
N PHE A 109 22.15 -15.83 -14.39
CA PHE A 109 22.94 -17.01 -14.69
C PHE A 109 23.24 -17.03 -16.18
N ALA A 110 24.21 -17.85 -16.59
CA ALA A 110 24.50 -18.14 -17.99
C ALA A 110 24.12 -19.59 -18.29
N CYS A 111 23.70 -19.85 -19.52
CA CYS A 111 23.41 -21.18 -20.03
C CYS A 111 23.91 -21.27 -21.48
N ALA A 112 24.14 -22.49 -21.97
CA ALA A 112 24.41 -22.66 -23.39
C ALA A 112 23.17 -22.26 -24.22
N PHE A 113 23.37 -21.78 -25.45
CA PHE A 113 22.27 -21.41 -26.35
C PHE A 113 21.25 -22.54 -26.52
N ALA A 114 21.71 -23.81 -26.55
CA ALA A 114 20.84 -24.99 -26.65
C ALA A 114 19.90 -25.17 -25.44
N ASP A 115 20.26 -24.65 -24.26
CA ASP A 115 19.49 -24.76 -23.03
C ASP A 115 18.55 -23.57 -22.80
N HIS A 116 18.74 -22.47 -23.54
CA HIS A 116 18.00 -21.22 -23.36
C HIS A 116 16.48 -21.41 -23.36
N ALA A 117 15.96 -22.10 -24.37
CA ALA A 117 14.52 -22.35 -24.49
C ALA A 117 13.95 -23.17 -23.33
N LEU A 118 14.69 -24.20 -22.88
CA LEU A 118 14.28 -25.03 -21.74
C LEU A 118 14.27 -24.21 -20.46
N LEU A 119 15.33 -23.44 -20.24
CA LEU A 119 15.49 -22.61 -19.05
C LEU A 119 14.42 -21.51 -18.98
N THR A 120 14.08 -20.87 -20.10
CA THR A 120 13.00 -19.88 -20.16
C THR A 120 11.66 -20.52 -19.84
N ALA A 121 11.35 -21.68 -20.44
CA ALA A 121 10.11 -22.41 -20.15
C ALA A 121 10.01 -22.81 -18.66
N ARG A 122 11.11 -23.29 -18.07
CA ARG A 122 11.15 -23.67 -16.64
C ARG A 122 11.02 -22.47 -15.72
N SER A 123 11.64 -21.34 -16.06
CA SER A 123 11.55 -20.10 -15.28
C SER A 123 10.11 -19.58 -15.24
N LEU A 124 9.44 -19.54 -16.40
CA LEU A 124 8.03 -19.15 -16.49
C LEU A 124 7.12 -20.12 -15.70
N ALA A 125 7.38 -21.42 -15.77
CA ALA A 125 6.63 -22.43 -15.01
C ALA A 125 6.79 -22.27 -13.48
N LEU A 126 7.86 -21.62 -13.01
CA LEU A 126 8.08 -21.29 -11.61
C LEU A 126 7.52 -19.91 -11.21
N GLY A 127 6.81 -19.21 -12.11
CA GLY A 127 6.28 -17.88 -11.85
C GLY A 127 7.30 -16.74 -11.92
N ALA A 128 8.50 -17.02 -12.46
CA ALA A 128 9.49 -16.00 -12.75
C ALA A 128 9.17 -15.28 -14.07
N SER A 129 9.69 -14.06 -14.22
CA SER A 129 9.62 -13.27 -15.45
C SER A 129 11.04 -13.00 -15.97
N VAL A 130 11.25 -13.10 -17.28
CA VAL A 130 12.53 -12.73 -17.90
C VAL A 130 12.66 -11.20 -17.94
N ALA A 131 13.67 -10.66 -17.26
CA ALA A 131 13.89 -9.22 -17.17
C ALA A 131 14.80 -8.69 -18.30
N ALA A 132 15.78 -9.48 -18.73
CA ALA A 132 16.73 -9.17 -19.80
C ALA A 132 17.37 -10.47 -20.30
N GLU A 133 17.80 -10.46 -21.55
CA GLU A 133 18.55 -11.54 -22.20
C GLU A 133 19.73 -10.93 -22.95
N ASP A 134 20.93 -11.46 -22.71
CA ASP A 134 22.15 -11.04 -23.38
C ASP A 134 22.75 -12.26 -24.10
N TYR A 135 22.95 -12.14 -25.41
CA TYR A 135 23.49 -13.19 -26.28
C TYR A 135 24.99 -12.93 -26.53
N GLY A 136 25.82 -13.92 -26.24
CA GLY A 136 27.27 -13.84 -26.32
C GLY A 136 27.79 -14.18 -27.72
N ALA A 137 29.11 -14.11 -27.91
CA ALA A 137 29.73 -14.54 -29.17
C ALA A 137 29.52 -16.04 -29.47
N ASP A 138 29.11 -16.81 -28.47
CA ASP A 138 28.92 -18.25 -28.49
C ASP A 138 27.46 -18.63 -28.77
N GLY A 139 26.58 -17.64 -28.98
CA GLY A 139 25.12 -17.76 -28.94
C GLY A 139 24.57 -17.27 -27.61
#